data_AF-A0A956IZM8-F1
#
_entry.id   AF-A0A956IZM8-F1
#
_cell.length_a   1.000
_cell.length_b   1.000
_cell.length_c   1.000
_cell.angle_alpha   90.00
_cell.angle_beta   90.00
_cell.angle_gamma   90.00
#
_symmetry.space_group_name_H-M   'P 1'
#
loop_
_entity.id
_entity.type
_entity.pdbx_description
1 polymer ?
#
loop_
_entity_poly.entity_id
_entity_poly.type
_entity_poly.pdbx_seq_one_letter_code
_entity_poly.pdbx_strand_id
1 'polypeptide(L)'
;MPDVVRGPARFLLIGAALVVVIAGLKQAQPLVVPLVFAAFLSAMSAPFVFWLERRLPAWLSVSLVVLIMLGVLVLVGAVVGTSVNQFVAAAPGYEEGLNQLFGGIGAWLQGHGVHFSRKELGELVNPGALMRFLGGTLSGVANMLSNLLLVVLTMAFILLEATTLSKKVRAAMGDPTADLSRWLKMATEVKRYVVIKTYVSMGT
;
A
#
# COMPACT_ATOMS: atom_id res chain seq x y z
N MET A 1 -14.96 39.15 34.54
CA MET A 1 -13.81 39.50 33.69
C MET A 1 -13.51 38.35 32.72
N PRO A 2 -14.07 38.36 31.49
CA PRO A 2 -13.56 37.54 30.41
C PRO A 2 -13.44 38.39 29.14
N ASP A 3 -12.60 39.41 29.17
CA ASP A 3 -12.23 40.14 27.97
C ASP A 3 -10.76 39.84 27.70
N VAL A 4 -10.39 39.87 26.42
CA VAL A 4 -9.01 40.00 25.96
C VAL A 4 -8.29 38.68 25.62
N VAL A 5 -8.91 37.78 24.86
CA VAL A 5 -8.14 37.04 23.83
C VAL A 5 -8.00 37.98 22.63
N ARG A 6 -7.05 38.91 22.71
CA ARG A 6 -6.71 39.87 21.64
C ARG A 6 -6.48 39.08 20.36
N GLY A 7 -7.03 39.54 19.24
CA GLY A 7 -6.83 38.98 17.89
C GLY A 7 -5.52 38.18 17.68
N PRO A 8 -4.33 38.72 18.01
CA PRO A 8 -3.06 37.98 17.89
C PRO A 8 -2.98 36.66 18.69
N ALA A 9 -3.50 36.58 19.91
CA ALA A 9 -3.47 35.35 20.71
C ALA A 9 -4.37 34.26 20.11
N ARG A 10 -5.52 34.64 19.52
CA ARG A 10 -6.39 33.69 18.81
C ARG A 10 -5.73 33.18 17.53
N PHE A 11 -5.05 34.05 16.78
CA PHE A 11 -4.26 33.63 15.61
C PHE A 11 -3.12 32.69 16.00
N LEU A 12 -2.41 32.96 17.10
CA LEU A 12 -1.37 32.06 17.62
C LEU A 12 -1.94 30.71 18.07
N LEU A 13 -3.09 30.68 18.74
CA LEU A 13 -3.75 29.45 19.15
C LEU A 13 -4.23 28.61 17.96
N ILE A 14 -4.83 29.24 16.94
CA ILE A 14 -5.23 28.55 15.71
C ILE A 14 -3.99 28.01 14.98
N GLY A 15 -2.93 28.80 14.87
CA GLY A 15 -1.65 28.37 14.28
C GLY A 15 -1.05 27.18 15.01
N ALA A 16 -1.00 27.21 16.35
CA ALA A 16 -0.52 26.11 17.17
C ALA A 16 -1.39 24.86 17.00
N ALA A 17 -2.71 24.99 17.02
CA ALA A 17 -3.63 23.87 16.80
C ALA A 17 -3.44 23.24 15.42
N LEU A 18 -3.26 24.04 14.37
CA LEU A 18 -3.03 23.59 13.00
C LEU A 18 -1.70 22.81 12.91
N VAL A 19 -0.63 23.33 13.50
CA VAL A 19 0.67 22.65 13.57
C VAL A 19 0.55 21.31 14.32
N VAL A 20 -0.17 21.26 15.44
CA VAL A 20 -0.40 20.02 16.20
C VAL A 20 -1.17 19.00 15.37
N VAL A 21 -2.22 19.41 14.65
CA VAL A 21 -2.98 18.50 13.78
C VAL A 21 -2.13 17.99 12.63
N ILE A 22 -1.36 18.85 11.95
CA ILE A 22 -0.45 18.44 10.86
C ILE A 22 0.64 17.52 11.39
N ALA A 23 1.25 17.85 12.53
CA ALA A 23 2.27 17.02 13.15
C ALA A 23 1.71 15.65 13.56
N GLY A 24 0.51 15.63 14.13
CA GLY A 24 -0.21 14.40 14.46
C GLY A 24 -0.48 13.56 13.22
N LEU A 25 -0.98 14.16 12.13
CA LEU A 25 -1.24 13.45 10.88
C LEU A 25 0.05 12.93 10.22
N LYS A 26 1.13 13.71 10.25
CA LYS A 26 2.46 13.30 9.76
C LYS A 26 2.99 12.12 10.56
N GLN A 27 2.84 12.15 11.88
CA GLN A 27 3.25 11.03 12.74
C GLN A 27 2.37 9.80 12.56
N ALA A 28 1.09 9.99 12.25
CA ALA A 28 0.15 8.92 11.97
C ALA A 28 0.26 8.36 10.54
N GLN A 29 1.07 8.95 9.65
CA GLN A 29 1.24 8.50 8.26
C GLN A 29 1.45 6.99 8.12
N PRO A 30 2.27 6.30 8.94
CA PRO A 30 2.45 4.84 8.84
C PRO A 30 1.17 4.03 9.09
N LEU A 31 0.16 4.60 9.75
CA LEU A 31 -1.15 3.98 10.01
C LEU A 31 -2.20 4.47 9.00
N VAL A 32 -2.22 5.77 8.71
CA VAL A 32 -3.19 6.40 7.82
C VAL A 32 -3.06 5.86 6.40
N VAL A 33 -1.83 5.69 5.89
CA VAL A 33 -1.62 5.21 4.53
C VAL A 33 -2.20 3.78 4.36
N PRO A 34 -1.83 2.78 5.18
CA PRO A 34 -2.44 1.45 5.10
C PRO A 34 -3.95 1.45 5.29
N LEU A 35 -4.48 2.29 6.18
CA LEU A 35 -5.92 2.40 6.43
C LEU A 35 -6.69 2.84 5.18
N VAL A 36 -6.17 3.84 4.46
CA VAL A 36 -6.80 4.32 3.21
C VAL A 36 -6.76 3.22 2.14
N PHE A 37 -5.63 2.53 1.99
CA PHE A 37 -5.53 1.38 1.08
C PHE A 37 -6.46 0.24 1.47
N ALA A 38 -6.59 -0.05 2.77
CA ALA A 38 -7.49 -1.07 3.29
C ALA A 38 -8.96 -0.73 3.00
N ALA A 39 -9.35 0.54 3.17
CA ALA A 39 -10.69 1.00 2.82
C ALA A 39 -10.96 0.88 1.32
N PHE A 40 -9.99 1.24 0.48
CA PHE A 40 -10.09 1.10 -0.98
C PHE A 40 -10.25 -0.37 -1.40
N LEU A 41 -9.38 -1.26 -0.92
CA LEU A 41 -9.44 -2.69 -1.23
C LEU A 41 -10.69 -3.36 -0.64
N SER A 42 -11.13 -2.94 0.53
CA SER A 42 -12.41 -3.34 1.13
C SER A 42 -13.57 -2.98 0.22
N ALA A 43 -13.65 -1.73 -0.26
CA ALA A 43 -14.70 -1.29 -1.17
C ALA A 43 -14.70 -2.09 -2.49
N MET A 44 -13.52 -2.42 -3.03
CA MET A 44 -13.40 -3.29 -4.20
C MET A 44 -13.85 -4.74 -3.93
N SER A 45 -13.63 -5.24 -2.72
CA SER A 45 -13.89 -6.63 -2.33
C SER A 45 -15.30 -6.86 -1.76
N ALA A 46 -15.96 -5.80 -1.30
CA ALA A 46 -17.33 -5.79 -0.80
C ALA A 46 -18.34 -6.54 -1.68
N PRO A 47 -18.39 -6.38 -3.02
CA PRO A 47 -19.33 -7.13 -3.86
C PRO A 47 -19.14 -8.65 -3.77
N PHE A 48 -17.90 -9.13 -3.59
CA PHE A 48 -17.61 -10.55 -3.43
C PHE A 48 -18.12 -11.07 -2.09
N VAL A 49 -17.88 -10.31 -1.00
CA VAL A 49 -18.37 -10.64 0.34
C VAL A 49 -19.90 -10.70 0.34
N PHE A 50 -20.60 -9.68 -0.18
CA PHE A 50 -22.06 -9.65 -0.19
C PHE A 50 -22.70 -10.73 -1.09
N TRP A 51 -22.00 -11.14 -2.15
CA TRP A 51 -22.45 -12.27 -2.96
C TRP A 51 -22.40 -13.58 -2.16
N LEU A 52 -21.33 -13.76 -1.38
CA LEU A 52 -21.10 -14.94 -0.56
C LEU A 52 -22.02 -15.00 0.66
N GLU A 53 -22.38 -13.84 1.24
CA GLU A 53 -23.34 -13.70 2.34
C GLU A 53 -24.75 -14.20 1.99
N ARG A 54 -25.07 -14.36 0.70
CA ARG A 54 -26.34 -14.96 0.28
C ARG A 54 -26.42 -16.45 0.63
N ARG A 55 -25.27 -17.12 0.83
CA ARG A 55 -25.17 -18.56 1.09
C ARG A 55 -24.52 -18.88 2.43
N LEU A 56 -23.68 -17.99 2.95
CA LEU A 56 -22.91 -18.18 4.18
C LEU A 56 -23.17 -17.03 5.17
N PRO A 57 -23.00 -17.25 6.49
CA PRO A 57 -23.09 -16.16 7.45
C PRO A 57 -21.95 -15.14 7.23
N ALA A 58 -22.18 -13.88 7.65
CA ALA A 58 -21.29 -12.75 7.41
C ALA A 58 -19.82 -13.02 7.79
N TRP A 59 -19.58 -13.58 8.99
CA TRP A 59 -18.23 -13.87 9.47
C TRP A 59 -17.49 -14.87 8.57
N LEU A 60 -18.15 -15.94 8.12
CA LEU A 60 -17.56 -16.90 7.17
C LEU A 60 -17.23 -16.26 5.83
N SER A 61 -18.12 -15.39 5.34
CA SER A 61 -17.94 -14.74 4.03
C SER A 61 -16.73 -13.82 4.03
N VAL A 62 -16.58 -13.01 5.09
CA VAL A 62 -15.41 -12.15 5.26
C VAL A 62 -14.15 -12.98 5.48
N SER A 63 -14.19 -13.99 6.35
CA SER A 63 -13.06 -14.88 6.58
C SER A 63 -12.56 -15.54 5.30
N LEU A 64 -13.46 -16.03 4.43
CA LEU A 64 -13.05 -16.66 3.18
C LEU A 64 -12.32 -15.68 2.25
N VAL A 65 -12.87 -14.47 2.05
CA VAL A 65 -12.26 -13.46 1.19
C VAL A 65 -10.90 -13.01 1.74
N VAL A 66 -10.81 -12.76 3.05
CA VAL A 66 -9.56 -12.39 3.72
C VAL A 66 -8.52 -13.50 3.60
N LEU A 67 -8.92 -14.76 3.76
CA LEU A 67 -8.03 -15.91 3.71
C LEU A 67 -7.50 -16.16 2.29
N ILE A 68 -8.34 -15.95 1.26
CA ILE A 68 -7.90 -15.94 -0.14
C ILE A 68 -6.84 -14.85 -0.34
N MET A 69 -7.10 -13.63 0.15
CA MET A 69 -6.20 -12.49 -0.03
C MET A 69 -4.88 -12.66 0.71
N LEU A 70 -4.91 -13.23 1.92
CA LEU A 70 -3.72 -13.65 2.66
C LEU A 70 -2.97 -14.76 1.92
N GLY A 71 -3.68 -15.73 1.33
CA GLY A 71 -3.07 -16.78 0.52
C GLY A 71 -2.30 -16.23 -0.68
N VAL A 72 -2.90 -15.27 -1.40
CA VAL A 72 -2.20 -14.55 -2.49
C VAL A 72 -0.98 -13.80 -1.95
N LEU A 73 -1.12 -13.10 -0.83
CA LEU A 73 0.00 -12.36 -0.23
C LEU A 73 1.15 -13.28 0.20
N VAL A 74 0.84 -14.43 0.79
CA VAL A 74 1.85 -15.45 1.18
C VAL A 74 2.52 -16.04 -0.05
N LEU A 75 1.76 -16.35 -1.11
CA LEU A 75 2.32 -16.88 -2.35
C LEU A 75 3.29 -15.89 -3.00
N VAL A 76 2.86 -14.63 -3.14
CA VAL A 76 3.72 -13.56 -3.67
C VAL A 76 4.92 -13.35 -2.75
N GLY A 77 4.70 -13.30 -1.44
CA GLY A 77 5.75 -13.14 -0.44
C GLY A 77 6.79 -14.27 -0.48
N ALA A 78 6.36 -15.51 -0.71
CA ALA A 78 7.25 -16.65 -0.86
C ALA A 78 8.09 -16.55 -2.15
N VAL A 79 7.48 -16.22 -3.28
CA VAL A 79 8.19 -16.06 -4.56
C VAL A 79 9.18 -14.90 -4.49
N VAL A 80 8.76 -13.75 -3.97
CA VAL A 80 9.63 -12.58 -3.83
C VAL A 80 10.71 -12.83 -2.78
N GLY A 81 10.36 -13.39 -1.63
CA GLY A 81 11.30 -13.67 -0.54
C GLY A 81 12.38 -14.66 -0.96
N THR A 82 12.02 -15.72 -1.69
CA THR A 82 13.00 -16.65 -2.26
C THR A 82 13.90 -15.98 -3.30
N SER A 83 13.34 -15.15 -4.18
CA SER A 83 14.11 -14.39 -5.17
C SER A 83 15.09 -13.42 -4.52
N VAL A 84 14.66 -12.72 -3.46
CA VAL A 84 15.50 -11.81 -2.67
C VAL A 84 16.63 -12.59 -2.02
N ASN A 85 16.34 -13.73 -1.39
CA ASN A 85 17.35 -14.53 -0.71
C ASN A 85 18.40 -15.09 -1.68
N GLN A 86 17.97 -15.56 -2.86
CA GLN A 86 18.86 -16.00 -3.92
C GLN A 86 19.73 -14.85 -4.46
N PHE A 87 19.14 -13.66 -4.64
CA PHE A 87 19.90 -12.48 -5.06
C PHE A 87 20.96 -12.10 -4.05
N VAL A 88 20.62 -12.06 -2.75
CA VAL A 88 21.56 -11.74 -1.67
C VAL A 88 22.69 -12.77 -1.61
N ALA A 89 22.38 -14.07 -1.76
CA ALA A 89 23.39 -15.12 -1.78
C ALA A 89 24.33 -15.01 -3.00
N ALA A 90 23.81 -14.61 -4.16
CA ALA A 90 24.58 -14.41 -5.38
C ALA A 90 25.25 -13.02 -5.49
N ALA A 91 24.96 -12.11 -4.55
CA ALA A 91 25.42 -10.72 -4.61
C ALA A 91 26.95 -10.57 -4.74
N PRO A 92 27.79 -11.31 -3.98
CA PRO A 92 29.25 -11.21 -4.14
C PRO A 92 29.71 -11.57 -5.56
N GLY A 93 29.13 -12.62 -6.16
CA GLY A 93 29.46 -13.04 -7.52
C GLY A 93 29.03 -12.04 -8.60
N TYR A 94 27.86 -11.41 -8.42
CA TYR A 94 27.44 -10.31 -9.29
C TYR A 94 28.37 -9.09 -9.17
N GLU A 95 28.84 -8.77 -7.96
CA GLU A 95 29.78 -7.66 -7.75
C GLU A 95 31.13 -7.94 -8.43
N GLU A 96 31.67 -9.16 -8.32
CA GLU A 96 32.89 -9.57 -9.03
C GLU A 96 32.72 -9.53 -10.55
N GLY A 97 31.60 -10.04 -11.08
CA GLY A 97 31.31 -10.00 -12.51
C GLY A 97 31.20 -8.59 -13.06
N LEU A 98 30.56 -7.68 -12.31
CA LEU A 98 30.51 -6.27 -12.65
C LEU A 98 31.90 -5.63 -12.62
N ASN A 99 32.70 -5.91 -11.60
CA ASN A 99 34.09 -5.43 -11.51
C ASN A 99 34.92 -5.87 -12.73
N GLN A 100 34.75 -7.11 -13.21
CA GLN A 100 35.43 -7.60 -14.41
C GLN A 100 34.94 -6.91 -15.69
N LEU A 101 33.63 -6.76 -15.87
CA LEU A 101 33.03 -6.05 -17.01
C LEU A 101 33.53 -4.62 -17.10
N PHE A 102 33.48 -3.88 -16.00
CA PHE A 102 33.93 -2.50 -15.95
C PHE A 102 35.45 -2.37 -16.06
N GLY A 103 36.21 -3.32 -15.50
CA GLY A 103 37.65 -3.44 -15.74
C GLY A 103 37.98 -3.65 -17.22
N GLY A 104 37.23 -4.51 -17.91
CA GLY A 104 37.39 -4.76 -19.35
C GLY A 104 37.07 -3.56 -20.22
N ILE A 105 36.00 -2.84 -19.89
CA ILE A 105 35.64 -1.56 -20.55
C ILE A 105 36.76 -0.53 -20.34
N GLY A 106 37.28 -0.42 -19.11
CA GLY A 106 38.40 0.47 -18.81
C GLY A 106 39.66 0.14 -19.61
N ALA A 107 40.00 -1.13 -19.74
CA ALA A 107 41.15 -1.58 -20.54
C ALA A 107 40.97 -1.28 -22.04
N TRP A 108 39.76 -1.47 -22.58
CA TRP A 108 39.45 -1.16 -23.98
C TRP A 108 39.55 0.34 -24.29
N LEU A 109 39.07 1.20 -23.37
CA LEU A 109 39.18 2.66 -23.44
C LEU A 109 40.64 3.13 -23.38
N GLN A 110 41.46 2.53 -22.52
CA GLN A 110 42.90 2.81 -22.47
C GLN A 110 43.59 2.43 -23.79
N GLY A 111 43.18 1.33 -24.42
CA GLY A 111 43.67 0.92 -25.75
C GLY A 111 43.31 1.90 -26.88
N HIS A 112 42.26 2.71 -26.71
CA HIS A 112 41.83 3.74 -27.68
C HIS A 112 42.33 5.16 -27.32
N GLY A 113 43.34 5.27 -26.44
CA GLY A 113 44.00 6.54 -26.13
C GLY A 113 43.33 7.38 -25.04
N VAL A 114 42.31 6.84 -24.35
CA VAL A 114 41.67 7.52 -23.21
C VAL A 114 42.28 7.01 -21.91
N HIS A 115 43.16 7.81 -21.31
CA HIS A 115 43.83 7.45 -20.06
C HIS A 115 43.00 7.91 -18.85
N PHE A 116 42.17 7.00 -18.34
CA PHE A 116 41.53 7.18 -17.04
C PHE A 116 42.42 6.65 -15.92
N SER A 117 42.57 7.41 -14.83
CA SER A 117 43.20 6.91 -13.61
C SER A 117 42.31 5.84 -12.96
N ARG A 118 42.90 4.78 -12.35
CA ARG A 118 42.14 3.73 -11.63
C ARG A 118 41.19 4.31 -10.57
N LYS A 119 41.54 5.45 -9.98
CA LYS A 119 40.70 6.18 -9.03
C LYS A 119 39.48 6.83 -9.70
N GLU A 120 39.66 7.45 -10.86
CA GLU A 120 38.58 8.12 -11.60
C GLU A 120 37.58 7.09 -12.15
N LEU A 121 38.06 5.96 -12.68
CA LEU A 121 37.21 4.84 -13.11
C LEU A 121 36.38 4.23 -11.97
N GLY A 122 36.96 4.08 -10.77
CA GLY A 122 36.25 3.55 -9.60
C GLY A 122 35.27 4.54 -8.96
N GLU A 123 35.46 5.85 -9.15
CA GLU A 123 34.50 6.89 -8.74
C GLU A 123 33.35 7.04 -9.74
N LEU A 124 33.62 6.92 -11.05
CA LEU A 124 32.61 6.95 -12.12
C LEU A 124 31.75 5.69 -12.15
N VAL A 125 32.32 4.54 -11.78
CA VAL A 125 31.67 3.24 -11.79
C VAL A 125 31.90 2.54 -10.46
N ASN A 126 30.86 2.53 -9.62
CA ASN A 126 30.89 1.87 -8.32
C ASN A 126 29.89 0.70 -8.28
N PRO A 127 30.33 -0.54 -8.55
CA PRO A 127 29.48 -1.72 -8.46
C PRO A 127 28.79 -1.85 -7.10
N GLY A 128 29.48 -1.48 -6.02
CA GLY A 128 28.89 -1.45 -4.67
C GLY A 128 27.73 -0.46 -4.54
N ALA A 129 27.77 0.69 -5.23
CA ALA A 129 26.65 1.64 -5.25
C ALA A 129 25.43 1.06 -5.99
N LEU A 130 25.65 0.39 -7.12
CA LEU A 130 24.59 -0.33 -7.84
C LEU A 130 23.98 -1.42 -6.97
N MET A 131 24.81 -2.21 -6.28
CA MET A 131 24.33 -3.26 -5.37
C MET A 131 23.55 -2.70 -4.19
N ARG A 132 23.96 -1.57 -3.61
CA ARG A 132 23.18 -0.88 -2.57
C ARG A 132 21.83 -0.38 -3.09
N PHE A 133 21.78 0.18 -4.29
CA PHE A 133 20.52 0.63 -4.91
C PHE A 133 19.56 -0.55 -5.13
N LEU A 134 20.06 -1.65 -5.71
CA LEU A 134 19.29 -2.87 -5.92
C LEU A 134 18.82 -3.47 -4.60
N GLY A 135 19.72 -3.60 -3.61
CA GLY A 135 19.38 -4.08 -2.27
C GLY A 135 18.35 -3.20 -1.56
N GLY A 136 18.44 -1.87 -1.72
CA GLY A 136 17.46 -0.91 -1.21
C GLY A 136 16.09 -1.06 -1.88
N THR A 137 16.06 -1.30 -3.19
CA THR A 137 14.81 -1.54 -3.93
C THR A 137 14.17 -2.86 -3.50
N LEU A 138 14.96 -3.95 -3.38
CA LEU A 138 14.49 -5.24 -2.87
C LEU A 138 13.94 -5.12 -1.44
N SER A 139 14.64 -4.40 -0.57
CA SER A 139 14.19 -4.10 0.79
C SER A 139 12.90 -3.28 0.79
N GLY A 140 12.76 -2.34 -0.14
CA GLY A 140 11.53 -1.57 -0.36
C GLY A 140 10.35 -2.47 -0.74
N VAL A 141 10.55 -3.43 -1.65
CA VAL A 141 9.52 -4.42 -2.01
C VAL A 141 9.16 -5.31 -0.82
N ALA A 142 10.15 -5.79 -0.06
CA ALA A 142 9.91 -6.59 1.14
C ALA A 142 9.12 -5.82 2.22
N ASN A 143 9.47 -4.54 2.42
CA ASN A 143 8.73 -3.65 3.32
C ASN A 143 7.31 -3.39 2.83
N MET A 144 7.11 -3.24 1.51
CA MET A 144 5.78 -3.09 0.92
C MET A 144 4.92 -4.34 1.17
N LEU A 145 5.47 -5.55 0.98
CA LEU A 145 4.78 -6.81 1.28
C LEU A 145 4.41 -6.93 2.76
N SER A 146 5.32 -6.51 3.65
CA SER A 146 5.06 -6.47 5.09
C SER A 146 3.94 -5.48 5.43
N ASN A 147 3.93 -4.32 4.77
CA ASN A 147 2.89 -3.32 4.96
C ASN A 147 1.52 -3.78 4.42
N LEU A 148 1.51 -4.54 3.32
CA LEU A 148 0.29 -5.14 2.77
C LEU A 148 -0.38 -6.12 3.75
N LEU A 149 0.38 -6.78 4.63
CA LEU A 149 -0.22 -7.60 5.69
C LEU A 149 -1.11 -6.74 6.60
N LEU A 150 -0.61 -5.59 7.05
CA LEU A 150 -1.38 -4.65 7.88
C LEU A 150 -2.61 -4.16 7.11
N VAL A 151 -2.46 -3.82 5.83
CA VAL A 151 -3.57 -3.44 4.95
C VAL A 151 -4.66 -4.52 4.92
N VAL A 152 -4.29 -5.79 4.72
CA VAL A 152 -5.25 -6.91 4.67
C VAL A 152 -5.93 -7.13 6.02
N LEU A 153 -5.20 -7.02 7.13
CA LEU A 153 -5.77 -7.11 8.47
C LEU A 153 -6.78 -5.98 8.73
N THR A 154 -6.41 -4.73 8.45
CA THR A 154 -7.31 -3.59 8.61
C THR A 154 -8.52 -3.70 7.68
N MET A 155 -8.34 -4.19 6.46
CA MET A 155 -9.42 -4.46 5.52
C MET A 155 -10.40 -5.50 6.06
N ALA A 156 -9.90 -6.56 6.72
CA ALA A 156 -10.74 -7.56 7.36
C ALA A 156 -11.65 -6.94 8.43
N PHE A 157 -11.10 -6.05 9.27
CA PHE A 157 -11.89 -5.29 10.24
C PHE A 157 -12.95 -4.42 9.56
N ILE A 158 -12.59 -3.66 8.52
CA ILE A 158 -13.53 -2.81 7.79
C ILE A 158 -14.66 -3.65 7.17
N LEU A 159 -14.38 -4.81 6.60
CA LEU A 159 -15.39 -5.70 6.02
C LEU A 159 -16.30 -6.32 7.10
N LEU A 160 -15.74 -6.78 8.22
CA LEU A 160 -16.52 -7.29 9.35
C LEU A 160 -17.42 -6.22 9.95
N GLU A 161 -16.91 -4.99 10.08
CA GLU A 161 -17.75 -3.88 10.51
C GLU A 161 -18.80 -3.55 9.47
N ALA A 162 -18.48 -3.42 8.18
CA ALA A 162 -19.43 -3.08 7.13
C ALA A 162 -20.65 -4.03 7.07
N THR A 163 -20.41 -5.33 7.28
CA THR A 163 -21.48 -6.37 7.28
C THR A 163 -22.35 -6.33 8.55
N THR A 164 -21.79 -5.87 9.67
CA THR A 164 -22.52 -5.75 10.95
C THR A 164 -23.03 -4.33 11.22
N LEU A 165 -22.55 -3.32 10.49
CA LEU A 165 -22.82 -1.90 10.68
C LEU A 165 -24.30 -1.61 10.50
N SER A 166 -24.91 -2.18 9.45
CA SER A 166 -26.34 -2.04 9.18
C SER A 166 -27.21 -2.55 10.32
N LYS A 167 -26.80 -3.66 10.97
CA LYS A 167 -27.49 -4.23 12.14
C LYS A 167 -27.30 -3.36 13.38
N LYS A 168 -26.07 -2.90 13.65
CA LYS A 168 -25.74 -2.02 14.79
C LYS A 168 -26.45 -0.67 14.69
N VAL A 169 -26.44 -0.06 13.50
CA VAL A 169 -27.12 1.21 13.22
C VAL A 169 -28.63 1.06 13.39
N ARG A 170 -29.22 -0.02 12.88
CA ARG A 170 -30.67 -0.28 13.04
C ARG A 170 -31.06 -0.54 14.50
N ALA A 171 -30.20 -1.23 15.27
CA ALA A 171 -30.41 -1.43 16.71
C ALA A 171 -30.26 -0.12 17.51
N ALA A 172 -29.33 0.76 17.12
CA ALA A 172 -29.11 2.04 17.79
C ALA A 172 -30.17 3.12 17.45
N MET A 173 -30.77 3.06 16.25
CA MET A 173 -31.83 3.98 15.83
C MET A 173 -33.22 3.63 16.37
N GLY A 174 -33.43 2.43 16.92
CA GLY A 174 -34.70 2.02 17.52
C GLY A 174 -35.89 1.88 16.55
N ASP A 175 -35.71 2.15 15.24
CA ASP A 175 -36.78 2.19 14.24
C ASP A 175 -36.53 1.17 13.09
N PRO A 176 -37.41 0.16 12.91
CA PRO A 176 -37.31 -0.84 11.85
C PRO A 176 -37.40 -0.29 10.42
N THR A 177 -37.81 0.98 10.25
CA THR A 177 -38.17 1.57 8.96
C THR A 177 -37.30 2.75 8.50
N ALA A 178 -36.19 3.05 9.18
CA ALA A 178 -35.21 4.02 8.68
C ALA A 178 -34.76 3.64 7.26
N ASP A 179 -35.13 4.46 6.28
CA ASP A 179 -35.18 4.15 4.86
C ASP A 179 -33.79 3.87 4.25
N LEU A 180 -33.31 2.64 4.44
CA LEU A 180 -32.07 2.11 3.88
C LEU A 180 -32.15 1.97 2.35
N SER A 181 -33.32 2.18 1.74
CA SER A 181 -33.54 2.05 0.30
C SER A 181 -32.76 3.11 -0.50
N ARG A 182 -32.52 4.28 0.07
CA ARG A 182 -31.71 5.35 -0.56
C ARG A 182 -30.23 4.94 -0.69
N TRP A 183 -29.67 4.34 0.35
CA TRP A 183 -28.30 3.82 0.35
C TRP A 183 -28.14 2.60 -0.57
N LEU A 184 -29.12 1.69 -0.54
CA LEU A 184 -29.16 0.53 -1.43
C LEU A 184 -29.31 0.94 -2.91
N LYS A 185 -30.08 2.01 -3.21
CA LYS A 185 -30.17 2.58 -4.57
C LYS A 185 -28.82 3.15 -5.03
N MET A 186 -28.14 3.93 -4.20
CA MET A 186 -26.81 4.47 -4.56
C MET A 186 -25.79 3.35 -4.82
N ALA A 187 -25.74 2.32 -3.96
CA ALA A 187 -24.86 1.18 -4.16
C ALA A 187 -25.18 0.41 -5.46
N THR A 188 -26.47 0.33 -5.82
CA THR A 188 -26.92 -0.33 -7.06
C THR A 188 -26.55 0.48 -8.30
N GLU A 189 -26.67 1.80 -8.24
CA GLU A 189 -26.28 2.71 -9.34
C GLU A 189 -24.77 2.72 -9.58
N VAL A 190 -23.96 2.78 -8.50
CA VAL A 190 -22.49 2.68 -8.62
C VAL A 190 -22.08 1.33 -9.22
N LYS A 191 -22.71 0.23 -8.76
CA LYS A 191 -22.45 -1.11 -9.30
C LYS A 191 -22.79 -1.21 -10.79
N ARG A 192 -23.92 -0.64 -11.22
CA ARG A 192 -24.34 -0.63 -12.63
C ARG A 192 -23.37 0.18 -13.50
N TYR A 193 -22.92 1.34 -13.03
CA TYR A 193 -21.97 2.17 -13.76
C TYR A 193 -20.62 1.47 -13.94
N VAL A 194 -20.07 0.85 -12.89
CA VAL A 194 -18.79 0.13 -12.96
C VAL A 194 -18.88 -1.05 -13.94
N VAL A 195 -19.96 -1.85 -13.87
CA VAL A 195 -20.16 -2.99 -14.79
C VAL A 195 -20.23 -2.54 -16.24
N ILE A 196 -21.01 -1.49 -16.54
CA ILE A 196 -21.14 -0.96 -17.91
C ILE A 196 -19.77 -0.50 -18.43
N LYS A 197 -19.01 0.23 -17.61
CA LYS A 197 -17.68 0.73 -17.99
C LYS A 197 -16.67 -0.41 -18.21
N THR A 198 -16.76 -1.48 -17.40
CA THR A 198 -15.93 -2.69 -17.58
C THR A 198 -16.26 -3.39 -18.90
N TYR A 199 -17.53 -3.61 -19.23
CA TYR A 199 -17.91 -4.25 -20.50
C TYR A 199 -17.51 -3.42 -21.71
N VAL A 200 -17.68 -2.10 -21.66
CA VAL A 200 -17.27 -1.19 -22.74
C VAL A 200 -15.76 -1.23 -22.92
N SER A 201 -14.97 -1.14 -21.83
CA SER A 201 -13.50 -1.19 -21.88
C SER A 201 -12.91 -2.55 -22.31
N MET A 202 -13.70 -3.63 -22.30
CA MET A 202 -13.28 -4.91 -22.86
C MET A 202 -13.65 -5.05 -24.34
N GLY A 203 -14.57 -4.22 -24.85
CA GLY A 203 -15.05 -4.23 -26.23
C GLY A 203 -14.47 -3.14 -27.14
N THR A 204 -13.86 -2.09 -26.56
CA THR A 204 -12.98 -1.11 -27.23
C THR A 204 -11.55 -1.30 -26.77
#